data_AF-A0A6G3BNR6-F1
#
_entry.id   AF-A0A6G3BNR6-F1
#
_cell.length_a   1.000
_cell.length_b   1.000
_cell.length_c   1.000
_cell.angle_alpha   90.00
_cell.angle_beta   90.00
_cell.angle_gamma   90.00
#
_symmetry.space_group_name_H-M   'P 1'
#
loop_
_entity.id
_entity.type
_entity.pdbx_description
1 polymer ?
#
loop_
_entity_poly.entity_id
_entity_poly.type
_entity_poly.pdbx_seq_one_letter_code
_entity_poly.pdbx_strand_id
1 'polypeptide(L)'
;MNTSQRVVRRNRVLSGLLTWLVYLSLLLLAYSVWRENAPDSLTDSWPWKLQLLDIQSATTAAVGSLGASLARAQYARAVRPALGYFGQVKEGMAPDDRLAWVCSVLNAAQDVAVVEQLGYRVVLTGDTDTADDEAGWVRRDVAVRLIEERGPVDRADFALQFIGVGRPLPAQGMMLIGWFTEAAMAEVRTVHVRLRVTDRVGDTHERVIDVLKGADRSPRRADPPLL
;
A
#
# COMPACT_ATOMS: atom_id res chain seq x y z
N MET A 1 6.76 13.86 8.82
CA MET A 1 6.24 12.59 8.29
C MET A 1 5.52 12.78 6.97
N ASN A 2 5.97 12.09 5.93
CA ASN A 2 5.33 12.10 4.61
C ASN A 2 4.10 11.17 4.62
N THR A 3 2.89 11.74 4.53
CA THR A 3 1.61 10.99 4.56
C THR A 3 1.18 10.48 3.19
N SER A 4 2.01 10.68 2.16
CA SER A 4 1.69 10.22 0.81
C SER A 4 1.81 8.70 0.70
N GLN A 5 0.94 8.09 -0.10
CA GLN A 5 1.04 6.67 -0.41
C GLN A 5 2.25 6.43 -1.32
N ARG A 6 3.12 5.50 -0.93
CA ARG A 6 4.31 5.12 -1.70
C ARG A 6 4.33 3.63 -2.00
N VAL A 7 4.94 3.27 -3.13
CA VAL A 7 5.25 1.87 -3.46
C VAL A 7 6.57 1.53 -2.78
N VAL A 8 6.56 0.58 -1.85
CA VAL A 8 7.75 0.19 -1.07
C VAL A 8 8.50 -0.94 -1.75
N ARG A 9 7.77 -1.90 -2.33
CA ARG A 9 8.37 -3.06 -3.01
C ARG A 9 7.55 -3.42 -4.22
N ARG A 10 8.22 -3.58 -5.36
CA ARG A 10 7.62 -4.21 -6.55
C ARG A 10 7.92 -5.70 -6.57
N ASN A 11 6.99 -6.51 -7.08
CA ASN A 11 7.23 -7.92 -7.30
C ASN A 11 8.28 -8.13 -8.41
N ARG A 12 9.54 -8.32 -7.99
CA ARG A 12 10.71 -8.42 -8.87
C ARG A 12 10.69 -9.67 -9.75
N VAL A 13 10.06 -10.76 -9.32
CA VAL A 13 10.11 -12.03 -10.06
C VAL A 13 9.29 -11.90 -11.35
N LEU A 14 8.03 -11.54 -11.24
CA LEU A 14 7.15 -11.42 -12.41
C LEU A 14 7.47 -10.19 -13.26
N SER A 15 7.81 -9.05 -12.63
CA SER A 15 8.22 -7.86 -13.39
C SER A 15 9.56 -8.07 -14.08
N GLY A 16 10.54 -8.65 -13.38
CA GLY A 16 11.88 -8.88 -13.91
C GLY A 16 11.89 -9.87 -15.06
N LEU A 17 11.11 -10.96 -14.96
CA LEU A 17 11.00 -11.96 -16.03
C LEU A 17 10.46 -11.35 -17.32
N LEU A 18 9.37 -10.57 -17.25
CA LEU A 18 8.79 -9.92 -18.44
C LEU A 18 9.74 -8.89 -19.04
N THR A 19 10.39 -8.08 -18.20
CA THR A 19 11.41 -7.14 -18.66
C THR A 19 12.57 -7.87 -19.35
N TRP A 20 13.03 -8.99 -18.80
CA TRP A 20 14.08 -9.80 -19.40
C TRP A 20 13.66 -10.42 -20.73
N LEU A 21 12.43 -10.95 -20.83
CA LEU A 21 11.88 -11.47 -22.07
C LEU A 21 11.80 -10.39 -23.16
N VAL A 22 11.41 -9.15 -22.81
CA VAL A 22 11.42 -8.03 -23.74
C VAL A 22 12.83 -7.74 -24.25
N TYR A 23 13.81 -7.62 -23.35
CA TYR A 23 15.20 -7.37 -23.74
C TYR A 23 15.77 -8.49 -24.61
N LEU A 24 15.54 -9.75 -24.23
CA LEU A 24 15.98 -10.91 -25.01
C LEU A 24 15.34 -10.91 -26.40
N SER A 25 14.04 -10.64 -26.49
CA SER A 25 13.32 -10.64 -27.77
C SER A 25 13.79 -9.50 -28.68
N LEU A 26 14.06 -8.32 -28.13
CA LEU A 26 14.62 -7.19 -28.88
C LEU A 26 16.05 -7.47 -29.36
N LEU A 27 16.87 -8.12 -28.53
CA LEU A 27 18.23 -8.52 -28.90
C LEU A 27 18.21 -9.55 -30.03
N LEU A 28 17.33 -10.55 -29.94
CA LEU A 28 17.15 -11.56 -31.00
C LEU A 28 16.63 -10.94 -32.30
N LEU A 29 15.73 -9.95 -32.21
CA LEU A 29 15.26 -9.22 -33.38
C LEU A 29 16.38 -8.39 -34.01
N ALA A 30 17.14 -7.63 -33.22
CA ALA A 30 18.28 -6.85 -33.70
C ALA A 30 19.34 -7.74 -34.36
N TYR A 31 19.62 -8.90 -33.76
CA TYR A 31 20.50 -9.92 -34.33
C TYR A 31 19.98 -10.44 -35.68
N SER A 32 18.68 -10.78 -35.75
CA SER A 32 18.07 -11.33 -36.96
C SER A 32 18.08 -10.31 -38.11
N VAL A 33 17.72 -9.06 -37.82
CA VAL A 33 17.77 -7.95 -38.79
C VAL A 33 19.20 -7.70 -39.24
N TRP A 34 20.17 -7.62 -38.32
CA TRP A 34 21.57 -7.41 -38.69
C TRP A 34 22.08 -8.53 -39.58
N ARG A 35 21.80 -9.80 -39.23
CA ARG A 35 22.25 -10.98 -39.97
C ARG A 35 21.66 -11.04 -41.39
N GLU A 36 20.38 -10.72 -41.56
CA GLU A 36 19.75 -10.66 -42.90
C GLU A 36 20.33 -9.56 -43.79
N ASN A 37 20.92 -8.52 -43.20
CA ASN A 37 21.53 -7.41 -43.92
C ASN A 37 23.07 -7.51 -44.01
N ALA A 38 23.67 -8.53 -43.40
CA ALA A 38 25.11 -8.72 -43.36
C ALA A 38 25.63 -9.41 -44.63
N PRO A 39 26.82 -9.06 -45.14
CA PRO A 39 27.47 -9.77 -46.23
C PRO A 39 27.72 -11.25 -45.90
N ASP A 40 27.55 -12.13 -46.89
CA ASP A 40 27.71 -13.60 -46.73
C ASP A 40 29.08 -14.01 -46.18
N SER A 41 30.13 -13.23 -46.49
CA SER A 41 31.49 -13.45 -46.00
C SER A 41 31.64 -13.37 -44.47
N LEU A 42 30.71 -12.69 -43.78
CA LEU A 42 30.71 -12.54 -42.32
C LEU A 42 29.81 -13.58 -41.64
N THR A 43 28.72 -14.00 -42.29
CA THR A 43 27.74 -14.95 -41.74
C THR A 43 28.19 -16.42 -41.85
N ASP A 44 29.17 -16.73 -42.70
CA ASP A 44 29.76 -18.07 -42.81
C ASP A 44 30.68 -18.46 -41.63
N SER A 45 31.11 -17.48 -40.84
CA SER A 45 32.00 -17.68 -39.70
C SER A 45 31.25 -17.78 -38.36
N TRP A 46 31.77 -18.58 -37.43
CA TRP A 46 31.27 -18.59 -36.05
C TRP A 46 31.62 -17.26 -35.38
N PRO A 47 30.72 -16.61 -34.61
CA PRO A 47 29.40 -17.06 -34.14
C PRO A 47 28.19 -16.69 -35.03
N TRP A 48 28.40 -15.96 -36.12
CA TRP A 48 27.33 -15.37 -36.96
C TRP A 48 26.59 -16.37 -37.86
N LYS A 49 27.12 -17.59 -37.98
CA LYS A 49 26.47 -18.73 -38.62
C LYS A 49 25.17 -19.19 -37.93
N LEU A 50 25.00 -18.91 -36.64
CA LEU A 50 23.89 -19.42 -35.83
C LEU A 50 22.56 -18.69 -36.13
N GLN A 51 21.65 -19.33 -36.86
CA GLN A 51 20.28 -18.82 -37.00
C GLN A 51 19.45 -19.20 -35.77
N LEU A 52 19.37 -18.29 -34.80
CA LEU A 52 18.59 -18.51 -33.57
C LEU A 52 17.08 -18.44 -33.81
N LEU A 53 16.61 -17.39 -34.51
CA LEU A 53 15.24 -17.25 -35.01
C LEU A 53 15.27 -16.63 -36.41
N ASP A 54 14.22 -16.87 -37.18
CA ASP A 54 13.90 -16.10 -38.38
C ASP A 54 13.24 -14.76 -38.02
N ILE A 55 13.29 -13.79 -38.92
CA ILE A 55 12.78 -12.43 -38.67
C ILE A 55 11.30 -12.42 -38.29
N GLN A 56 10.48 -13.33 -38.83
CA GLN A 56 9.07 -13.42 -38.49
C GLN A 56 8.90 -13.85 -37.03
N SER A 57 9.52 -14.95 -36.61
CA SER A 57 9.42 -15.42 -35.22
C SER A 57 10.04 -14.43 -34.22
N ALA A 58 11.17 -13.80 -34.57
CA ALA A 58 11.80 -12.78 -33.73
C ALA A 58 10.88 -11.55 -33.56
N THR A 59 10.21 -11.13 -34.64
CA THR A 59 9.22 -10.04 -34.60
C THR A 59 8.04 -10.42 -33.72
N THR A 60 7.48 -11.62 -33.88
CA THR A 60 6.38 -12.10 -33.04
C THR A 60 6.76 -12.16 -31.57
N ALA A 61 7.97 -12.63 -31.23
CA ALA A 61 8.47 -12.67 -29.86
C ALA A 61 8.62 -11.26 -29.27
N ALA A 62 9.18 -10.32 -30.03
CA ALA A 62 9.34 -8.93 -29.61
C ALA A 62 7.99 -8.24 -29.38
N VAL A 63 7.07 -8.33 -30.34
CA VAL A 63 5.73 -7.75 -30.23
C VAL A 63 4.94 -8.38 -29.09
N GLY A 64 4.99 -9.72 -28.96
CA GLY A 64 4.29 -10.46 -27.91
C GLY A 64 4.79 -10.11 -26.50
N SER A 65 6.11 -10.08 -26.30
CA SER A 65 6.70 -9.72 -25.00
C SER A 65 6.46 -8.26 -24.63
N LEU A 66 6.56 -7.33 -25.59
CA LEU A 66 6.21 -5.92 -25.39
C LEU A 66 4.73 -5.75 -25.03
N GLY A 67 3.84 -6.41 -25.78
CA GLY A 67 2.40 -6.40 -25.51
C GLY A 67 2.06 -6.93 -24.12
N ALA A 68 2.65 -8.06 -23.73
CA ALA A 68 2.47 -8.64 -22.40
C ALA A 68 2.98 -7.71 -21.28
N SER A 69 4.13 -7.06 -21.48
CA SER A 69 4.70 -6.09 -20.54
C SER A 69 3.78 -4.87 -20.37
N LEU A 70 3.27 -4.31 -21.47
CA LEU A 70 2.33 -3.19 -21.44
C LEU A 70 1.01 -3.59 -20.77
N ALA A 71 0.45 -4.75 -21.10
CA ALA A 71 -0.76 -5.26 -20.48
C ALA A 71 -0.61 -5.42 -18.97
N ARG A 72 0.53 -5.95 -18.50
CA ARG A 72 0.83 -6.02 -17.06
C ARG A 72 0.94 -4.64 -16.44
N ALA A 73 1.58 -3.68 -17.10
CA ALA A 73 1.72 -2.33 -16.57
C ALA A 73 0.35 -1.64 -16.41
N GLN A 74 -0.55 -1.83 -17.38
CA GLN A 74 -1.93 -1.33 -17.28
C GLN A 74 -2.70 -2.04 -16.15
N TYR A 75 -2.57 -3.36 -16.04
CA TYR A 75 -3.22 -4.12 -14.97
C TYR A 75 -2.73 -3.69 -13.59
N ALA A 76 -1.41 -3.56 -13.38
CA ALA A 76 -0.81 -3.09 -12.13
C ALA A 76 -1.27 -1.68 -11.76
N ARG A 77 -1.46 -0.79 -12.75
CA ARG A 77 -2.03 0.54 -12.53
C ARG A 77 -3.51 0.47 -12.12
N ALA A 78 -4.28 -0.43 -12.72
CA ALA A 78 -5.70 -0.60 -12.43
C ALA A 78 -5.96 -1.20 -11.04
N VAL A 79 -5.13 -2.15 -10.60
CA VAL A 79 -5.26 -2.78 -9.28
C VAL A 79 -4.54 -2.04 -8.16
N ARG A 80 -3.91 -0.90 -8.47
CA ARG A 80 -3.16 -0.12 -7.48
C ARG A 80 -4.11 0.31 -6.35
N PRO A 81 -3.85 -0.06 -5.09
CA PRO A 81 -4.68 0.34 -3.96
C PRO A 81 -4.76 1.86 -3.88
N ALA A 82 -5.95 2.38 -3.57
CA ALA A 82 -6.16 3.80 -3.32
C ALA A 82 -6.50 3.96 -1.84
N LEU A 83 -5.49 3.89 -0.99
CA LEU A 83 -5.67 3.92 0.45
C LEU A 83 -6.05 5.33 0.88
N GLY A 84 -7.16 5.48 1.60
CA GLY A 84 -7.60 6.74 2.18
C GLY A 84 -7.88 6.61 3.67
N TYR A 85 -8.30 7.71 4.26
CA TYR A 85 -8.69 7.79 5.66
C TYR A 85 -10.06 8.47 5.75
N PHE A 86 -10.89 7.96 6.64
CA PHE A 86 -12.17 8.54 6.97
C PHE A 86 -12.35 8.56 8.48
N GLY A 87 -12.74 9.72 9.02
CA GLY A 87 -13.03 9.93 10.42
C GLY A 87 -14.40 10.57 10.59
N GLN A 88 -15.15 10.12 11.58
CA GLN A 88 -16.49 10.65 11.89
C GLN A 88 -16.82 10.44 13.37
N VAL A 89 -17.68 11.30 13.92
CA VAL A 89 -18.23 11.12 15.26
C VAL A 89 -19.39 10.12 15.19
N LYS A 90 -19.37 9.07 16.02
CA LYS A 90 -20.46 8.11 16.14
C LYS A 90 -20.88 7.87 17.58
N GLU A 91 -22.17 7.60 17.75
CA GLU A 91 -22.77 7.03 18.96
C GLU A 91 -22.68 5.50 18.95
N GLY A 92 -22.79 4.88 20.12
CA GLY A 92 -22.84 3.41 20.29
C GLY A 92 -21.53 2.66 20.02
N MET A 93 -20.42 3.38 19.75
CA MET A 93 -19.10 2.78 19.55
C MET A 93 -18.28 2.67 20.83
N ALA A 94 -18.37 3.69 21.70
CA ALA A 94 -17.83 3.65 23.05
C ALA A 94 -18.91 3.19 24.04
N PRO A 95 -18.54 2.64 25.20
CA PRO A 95 -19.49 2.31 26.26
C PRO A 95 -20.30 3.52 26.72
N ASP A 96 -21.46 3.25 27.31
CA ASP A 96 -22.39 4.25 27.86
C ASP A 96 -22.89 5.26 26.84
N ASP A 97 -23.02 4.84 25.58
CA ASP A 97 -23.45 5.67 24.43
C ASP A 97 -22.65 6.96 24.25
N ARG A 98 -21.41 6.98 24.75
CA ARG A 98 -20.52 8.13 24.60
C ARG A 98 -20.16 8.35 23.14
N LEU A 99 -20.10 9.62 22.75
CA LEU A 99 -19.63 10.03 21.44
C LEU A 99 -18.14 9.70 21.28
N ALA A 100 -17.79 9.05 20.18
CA ALA A 100 -16.42 8.70 19.86
C ALA A 100 -16.07 9.11 18.43
N TRP A 101 -14.86 9.63 18.25
CA TRP A 101 -14.24 9.82 16.95
C TRP A 101 -13.80 8.46 16.42
N VAL A 102 -14.44 7.98 15.36
CA VAL A 102 -14.22 6.68 14.75
C VAL A 102 -13.32 6.82 13.53
N CYS A 103 -12.22 6.08 13.52
CA CYS A 103 -11.18 6.14 12.48
C CYS A 103 -11.22 4.90 11.61
N SER A 104 -11.38 5.05 10.30
CA SER A 104 -11.34 3.95 9.33
C SER A 104 -10.34 4.20 8.21
N VAL A 105 -9.66 3.14 7.75
CA VAL A 105 -8.97 3.15 6.45
C VAL A 105 -9.99 2.77 5.38
N LEU A 106 -9.93 3.43 4.24
CA LEU A 106 -10.66 3.01 3.04
C LEU A 106 -9.70 2.56 1.95
N ASN A 107 -10.15 1.62 1.12
CA ASN A 107 -9.51 1.33 -0.16
C ASN A 107 -10.47 1.70 -1.28
N ALA A 108 -10.22 2.82 -1.95
CA ALA A 108 -11.04 3.28 -3.07
C ALA A 108 -10.71 2.58 -4.40
N ALA A 109 -9.78 1.63 -4.42
CA ALA A 109 -9.49 0.85 -5.60
C ALA A 109 -10.59 -0.19 -5.88
N GLN A 110 -10.59 -0.69 -7.12
CA GLN A 110 -11.52 -1.71 -7.61
C GLN A 110 -11.13 -3.13 -7.17
N ASP A 111 -9.95 -3.31 -6.59
CA ASP A 111 -9.42 -4.61 -6.18
C ASP A 111 -9.09 -4.64 -4.68
N VAL A 112 -9.01 -5.84 -4.13
CA VAL A 112 -8.64 -6.09 -2.74
C VAL A 112 -7.16 -5.81 -2.52
N ALA A 113 -6.85 -5.22 -1.37
CA ALA A 113 -5.48 -5.12 -0.88
C ALA A 113 -5.36 -5.97 0.39
N VAL A 114 -4.25 -6.66 0.60
CA VAL A 114 -4.05 -7.53 1.76
C VAL A 114 -3.08 -6.86 2.73
N VAL A 115 -3.44 -6.76 4.00
CA VAL A 115 -2.56 -6.18 5.03
C VAL A 115 -1.32 -7.05 5.21
N GLU A 116 -0.15 -6.48 4.94
CA GLU A 116 1.15 -7.13 5.14
C GLU A 116 1.72 -6.77 6.51
N GLN A 117 1.60 -5.50 6.91
CA GLN A 117 2.12 -5.01 8.19
C GLN A 117 1.35 -3.77 8.65
N LEU A 118 1.20 -3.64 9.97
CA LEU A 118 0.64 -2.46 10.61
C LEU A 118 1.57 -1.99 11.74
N GLY A 119 1.84 -0.69 11.79
CA GLY A 119 2.58 -0.05 12.87
C GLY A 119 1.84 1.16 13.40
N TYR A 120 1.99 1.43 14.68
CA TYR A 120 1.39 2.57 15.37
C TYR A 120 2.48 3.47 15.92
N ARG A 121 2.23 4.78 15.91
CA ARG A 121 3.04 5.77 16.61
C ARG A 121 2.09 6.71 17.32
N VAL A 122 2.12 6.71 18.64
CA VAL A 122 1.28 7.55 19.49
C VAL A 122 2.12 8.74 19.91
N VAL A 123 1.56 9.95 19.79
CA VAL A 123 2.15 11.14 20.40
C VAL A 123 1.15 11.71 21.39
N LEU A 124 1.55 11.73 22.65
CA LEU A 124 0.73 12.16 23.77
C LEU A 124 0.75 13.69 23.87
N THR A 125 -0.24 14.25 24.56
CA THR A 125 -0.31 15.69 24.84
C THR A 125 0.84 16.07 25.76
N GLY A 126 1.58 17.11 25.38
CA GLY A 126 2.77 17.60 26.11
C GLY A 126 4.11 16.99 25.68
N ASP A 127 4.11 15.92 24.89
CA ASP A 127 5.35 15.30 24.39
C ASP A 127 5.89 16.03 23.16
N THR A 128 7.21 16.16 23.06
CA THR A 128 7.89 16.68 21.87
C THR A 128 7.88 15.62 20.76
N ASP A 129 7.39 16.01 19.60
CA ASP A 129 7.41 15.16 18.40
C ASP A 129 8.84 15.09 17.87
N THR A 130 9.60 14.08 18.29
CA THR A 130 10.92 13.83 17.73
C THR A 130 10.73 13.27 16.33
N ALA A 131 10.99 14.09 15.32
CA ALA A 131 10.73 13.82 13.90
C ALA A 131 11.64 12.74 13.28
N ASP A 132 12.05 11.73 14.06
CA ASP A 132 12.79 10.59 13.53
C ASP A 132 11.78 9.63 12.86
N ASP A 133 11.86 9.47 11.54
CA ASP A 133 10.81 8.85 10.72
C ASP A 133 10.72 7.31 10.89
N GLU A 134 11.76 6.67 11.42
CA GLU A 134 11.83 5.20 11.66
C GLU A 134 11.73 4.82 13.15
N ALA A 135 12.29 5.63 14.05
CA ALA A 135 12.21 5.39 15.49
C ALA A 135 10.80 5.74 16.02
N GLY A 136 10.17 4.83 16.75
CA GLY A 136 8.88 5.05 17.41
C GLY A 136 7.67 4.34 16.79
N TRP A 137 7.85 3.55 15.74
CA TRP A 137 6.80 2.62 15.27
C TRP A 137 6.73 1.40 16.18
N VAL A 138 5.60 1.24 16.85
CA VAL A 138 5.33 0.15 17.78
C VAL A 138 4.14 -0.70 17.31
N ARG A 139 3.97 -1.87 17.94
CA ARG A 139 2.80 -2.73 17.72
C ARG A 139 1.58 -2.19 18.48
N ARG A 140 0.38 -2.66 18.11
CA ARG A 140 -0.89 -2.29 18.74
C ARG A 140 -0.85 -2.43 20.26
N ASP A 141 -0.35 -3.55 20.76
CA ASP A 141 -0.26 -3.85 22.20
C ASP A 141 0.59 -2.82 22.96
N VAL A 142 1.71 -2.39 22.38
CA VAL A 142 2.56 -1.36 22.97
C VAL A 142 1.91 0.03 22.85
N ALA A 143 1.28 0.34 21.71
CA ALA A 143 0.56 1.60 21.53
C ALA A 143 -0.61 1.76 22.51
N VAL A 144 -1.36 0.69 22.78
CA VAL A 144 -2.42 0.68 23.78
C VAL A 144 -1.85 1.00 25.16
N ARG A 145 -0.77 0.32 25.58
CA ARG A 145 -0.13 0.58 26.88
C ARG A 145 0.36 2.01 27.03
N LEU A 146 0.97 2.58 25.99
CA LEU A 146 1.44 3.98 26.00
C LEU A 146 0.30 4.98 26.23
N ILE A 147 -0.90 4.69 25.70
CA ILE A 147 -2.07 5.52 25.94
C ILE A 147 -2.59 5.29 27.38
N GLU A 148 -2.66 4.04 27.83
CA GLU A 148 -3.12 3.69 29.18
C GLU A 148 -2.26 4.28 30.30
N GLU A 149 -0.94 4.42 30.07
CA GLU A 149 -0.02 5.08 31.00
C GLU A 149 -0.37 6.55 31.30
N ARG A 150 -1.18 7.20 30.45
CA ARG A 150 -1.70 8.56 30.68
C ARG A 150 -3.09 8.62 31.29
N GLY A 151 -3.74 7.48 31.51
CA GLY A 151 -5.05 7.40 32.16
C GLY A 151 -6.21 6.85 31.32
N PRO A 152 -6.34 7.11 30.00
CA PRO A 152 -7.42 6.54 29.20
C PRO A 152 -7.41 5.01 29.22
N VAL A 153 -8.58 4.37 29.29
CA VAL A 153 -8.67 2.90 29.44
C VAL A 153 -9.06 2.22 28.10
N ASP A 154 -8.35 1.16 27.68
CA ASP A 154 -8.69 0.41 26.45
C ASP A 154 -10.12 -0.16 26.55
N ARG A 155 -10.86 -0.05 25.45
CA ARG A 155 -12.28 -0.38 25.29
C ARG A 155 -13.27 0.42 26.13
N ALA A 156 -12.79 1.36 26.96
CA ALA A 156 -13.64 2.35 27.59
C ALA A 156 -13.50 3.69 26.87
N ASP A 157 -12.32 4.31 26.92
CA ASP A 157 -12.10 5.66 26.39
C ASP A 157 -11.52 5.66 24.98
N PHE A 158 -10.87 4.58 24.60
CA PHE A 158 -10.41 4.38 23.22
C PHE A 158 -10.38 2.90 22.91
N ALA A 159 -10.33 2.55 21.62
CA ALA A 159 -9.92 1.22 21.22
C ALA A 159 -9.14 1.28 19.92
N LEU A 160 -8.01 0.59 19.88
CA LEU A 160 -7.31 0.27 18.64
C LEU A 160 -7.72 -1.14 18.19
N GLN A 161 -8.20 -1.30 16.97
CA GLN A 161 -8.56 -2.61 16.42
C GLN A 161 -7.32 -3.47 16.19
N PHE A 162 -7.47 -4.78 16.45
CA PHE A 162 -6.44 -5.74 16.08
C PHE A 162 -6.61 -6.11 14.61
N ILE A 163 -5.65 -5.67 13.79
CA ILE A 163 -5.61 -5.98 12.36
C ILE A 163 -4.43 -6.91 12.12
N GLY A 164 -4.73 -8.19 11.90
CA GLY A 164 -3.73 -9.21 11.62
C GLY A 164 -3.16 -9.12 10.21
N VAL A 165 -1.96 -9.67 10.03
CA VAL A 165 -1.38 -9.94 8.71
C VAL A 165 -2.31 -10.87 7.94
N GLY A 166 -2.48 -10.61 6.64
CA GLY A 166 -3.39 -11.36 5.78
C GLY A 166 -4.84 -10.87 5.82
N ARG A 167 -5.17 -9.87 6.65
CA ARG A 167 -6.52 -9.28 6.65
C ARG A 167 -6.79 -8.62 5.28
N PRO A 168 -7.87 -8.98 4.57
CA PRO A 168 -8.24 -8.30 3.35
C PRO A 168 -8.84 -6.91 3.67
N LEU A 169 -8.39 -5.91 2.95
CA LEU A 169 -9.00 -4.59 2.83
C LEU A 169 -9.83 -4.58 1.53
N PRO A 170 -11.16 -4.72 1.63
CA PRO A 170 -12.02 -4.90 0.47
C PRO A 170 -11.93 -3.74 -0.53
N ALA A 171 -12.17 -4.05 -1.80
CA ALA A 171 -12.36 -3.05 -2.85
C ALA A 171 -13.52 -2.13 -2.47
N GLN A 172 -13.34 -0.82 -2.68
CA GLN A 172 -14.32 0.21 -2.33
C GLN A 172 -14.87 0.10 -0.90
N GLY A 173 -14.06 -0.42 0.03
CA GLY A 173 -14.51 -0.74 1.37
C GLY A 173 -13.71 -0.06 2.46
N MET A 174 -14.26 -0.10 3.67
CA MET A 174 -13.68 0.48 4.87
C MET A 174 -13.27 -0.60 5.87
N MET A 175 -12.19 -0.33 6.60
CA MET A 175 -11.74 -1.12 7.73
C MET A 175 -11.52 -0.21 8.92
N LEU A 176 -12.24 -0.49 10.01
CA LEU A 176 -12.10 0.21 11.27
C LEU A 176 -10.69 0.02 11.83
N ILE A 177 -10.02 1.12 12.15
CA ILE A 177 -8.70 1.15 12.80
C ILE A 177 -8.86 1.30 14.31
N GLY A 178 -9.84 2.09 14.73
CA GLY A 178 -10.05 2.38 16.14
C GLY A 178 -11.02 3.53 16.36
N TRP A 179 -11.23 3.87 17.62
CA TRP A 179 -12.04 5.00 18.04
C TRP A 179 -11.49 5.63 19.32
N PHE A 180 -11.83 6.89 19.55
CA PHE A 180 -11.35 7.69 20.69
C PHE A 180 -12.48 8.58 21.21
N THR A 181 -12.73 8.57 22.53
CA THR A 181 -13.64 9.53 23.18
C THR A 181 -12.95 10.88 23.41
N GLU A 182 -13.71 11.89 23.81
CA GLU A 182 -13.17 13.19 24.24
C GLU A 182 -12.08 13.04 25.31
N ALA A 183 -12.30 12.18 26.31
CA ALA A 183 -11.34 11.93 27.39
C ALA A 183 -10.00 11.39 26.85
N ALA A 184 -10.04 10.43 25.91
CA ALA A 184 -8.82 9.92 25.29
C ALA A 184 -8.14 10.95 24.39
N MET A 185 -8.92 11.75 23.64
CA MET A 185 -8.37 12.80 22.76
C MET A 185 -7.78 13.99 23.52
N ALA A 186 -8.13 14.17 24.80
CA ALA A 186 -7.48 15.15 25.67
C ALA A 186 -6.01 14.78 25.94
N GLU A 187 -5.76 13.50 26.22
CA GLU A 187 -4.43 12.97 26.54
C GLU A 187 -3.60 12.60 25.30
N VAL A 188 -4.26 12.28 24.18
CA VAL A 188 -3.61 11.85 22.94
C VAL A 188 -3.66 12.96 21.89
N ARG A 189 -2.48 13.53 21.56
CA ARG A 189 -2.38 14.59 20.56
C ARG A 189 -2.57 14.07 19.13
N THR A 190 -1.92 12.97 18.78
CA THR A 190 -2.06 12.34 17.45
C THR A 190 -1.70 10.86 17.54
N VAL A 191 -2.35 10.06 16.70
CA VAL A 191 -1.98 8.65 16.47
C VAL A 191 -1.73 8.48 14.99
N HIS A 192 -0.51 8.05 14.66
CA HIS A 192 -0.14 7.70 13.30
C HIS A 192 -0.20 6.19 13.12
N VAL A 193 -0.70 5.78 11.96
CA VAL A 193 -0.87 4.37 11.58
C VAL A 193 -0.15 4.16 10.25
N ARG A 194 0.91 3.36 10.27
CA ARG A 194 1.64 2.92 9.08
C ARG A 194 1.05 1.62 8.59
N LEU A 195 0.28 1.71 7.52
CA LEU A 195 -0.35 0.57 6.87
C LEU A 195 0.48 0.15 5.65
N ARG A 196 0.94 -1.10 5.63
CA ARG A 196 1.51 -1.76 4.45
C ARG A 196 0.54 -2.79 3.93
N VAL A 197 0.26 -2.73 2.63
CA VAL A 197 -0.62 -3.67 1.94
C VAL A 197 0.03 -4.21 0.68
N THR A 198 -0.27 -5.44 0.34
CA THR A 198 0.07 -6.06 -0.95
C THR A 198 -1.14 -6.03 -1.87
N ASP A 199 -0.95 -5.61 -3.12
CA ASP A 199 -1.98 -5.67 -4.14
C ASP A 199 -2.05 -7.04 -4.84
N ARG A 200 -3.02 -7.20 -5.75
CA ARG A 200 -3.23 -8.45 -6.48
C ARG A 200 -2.07 -8.85 -7.41
N VAL A 201 -1.23 -7.90 -7.82
CA VAL A 201 -0.06 -8.14 -8.67
C VAL A 201 1.19 -8.48 -7.82
N GLY A 202 1.09 -8.29 -6.50
CA GLY A 202 2.13 -8.59 -5.53
C GLY A 202 3.03 -7.39 -5.21
N ASP A 203 2.63 -6.17 -5.57
CA ASP A 203 3.36 -4.96 -5.18
C ASP A 203 2.92 -4.53 -3.77
N THR A 204 3.89 -4.13 -2.94
CA THR A 204 3.67 -3.61 -1.59
C THR A 204 3.56 -2.09 -1.63
N HIS A 205 2.46 -1.57 -1.09
CA HIS A 205 2.16 -0.16 -0.92
C HIS A 205 2.16 0.19 0.57
N GLU A 206 2.66 1.37 0.91
CA GLU A 206 2.65 1.88 2.27
C GLU A 206 1.99 3.26 2.30
N ARG A 207 1.17 3.48 3.33
CA ARG A 207 0.63 4.79 3.66
C ARG A 207 0.69 5.01 5.17
N VAL A 208 1.14 6.20 5.56
CA VAL A 208 1.05 6.68 6.94
C VAL A 208 -0.18 7.57 7.07
N ILE A 209 -1.04 7.24 8.02
CA ILE A 209 -2.32 7.91 8.26
C ILE A 209 -2.28 8.52 9.67
N ASP A 210 -2.52 9.82 9.77
CA ASP A 210 -2.83 10.46 11.05
C ASP A 210 -4.33 10.30 11.32
N VAL A 211 -4.69 9.44 12.27
CA VAL A 211 -6.08 9.08 12.53
C VAL A 211 -6.82 10.10 13.40
N LEU A 212 -6.11 11.09 13.96
CA LEU A 212 -6.73 12.21 14.66
C LEU A 212 -6.68 13.51 13.84
N LYS A 213 -6.22 13.42 12.58
CA LYS A 213 -6.26 14.54 11.66
C LYS A 213 -7.72 14.96 11.40
N GLY A 214 -8.03 16.20 11.76
CA GLY A 214 -9.38 16.75 11.60
C GLY A 214 -10.41 16.18 12.57
N ALA A 215 -9.98 15.50 13.64
CA ALA A 215 -10.87 14.99 14.67
C ALA A 215 -11.61 16.13 15.38
N ASP A 216 -12.92 15.96 15.56
CA ASP A 216 -13.68 16.77 16.52
C ASP A 216 -13.30 16.31 17.93
N ARG A 217 -12.50 17.12 18.62
CA ARG A 217 -11.97 16.78 19.96
C ARG A 217 -13.00 16.95 21.07
N SER A 218 -14.08 17.68 20.83
CA SER A 218 -15.18 17.88 21.78
C SER A 218 -16.51 17.59 21.09
N PRO A 219 -16.75 16.33 20.70
CA PRO A 219 -17.90 15.95 19.91
C PRO A 219 -19.20 16.24 20.66
N ARG A 220 -20.09 17.01 20.05
CA ARG A 220 -21.40 17.39 20.63
C ARG A 220 -22.59 16.64 20.02
N ARG A 221 -22.38 16.04 18.84
CA ARG A 221 -23.41 15.32 18.09
C ARG A 221 -22.75 14.25 17.22
N ALA A 222 -23.46 13.16 16.98
CA ALA A 222 -23.07 12.21 15.95
C ALA A 222 -23.11 12.84 14.56
N ASP A 223 -22.20 12.41 13.70
CA ASP A 223 -22.27 12.69 12.28
C ASP A 223 -23.38 11.83 11.63
N PRO A 224 -24.00 12.32 10.54
CA PRO A 224 -24.97 11.53 9.81
C PRO A 224 -24.33 10.23 9.29
N PRO A 225 -25.10 9.13 9.20
CA PRO A 225 -24.58 7.88 8.65
C PRO A 225 -24.12 8.11 7.20
N LEU A 226 -22.98 7.53 6.86
CA LEU A 226 -22.52 7.45 5.47
C LEU A 226 -23.55 6.65 4.65
N LEU A 227 -24.02 7.25 3.55
CA LEU A 227 -24.88 6.62 2.55
C LEU A 227 -24.17 5.48 1.82
#